data_AF-A0A4V2BIY9-F1
#
_entry.id   AF-A0A4V2BIY9-F1
#
_cell.length_a   1.000
_cell.length_b   1.000
_cell.length_c   1.000
_cell.angle_alpha   90.00
_cell.angle_beta   90.00
_cell.angle_gamma   90.00
#
_symmetry.space_group_name_H-M   'P 1'
#
loop_
_entity.id
_entity.type
_entity.pdbx_description
1 polymer ?
#
loop_
_entity_poly.entity_id
_entity_poly.type
_entity_poly.pdbx_seq_one_letter_code
_entity_poly.pdbx_strand_id
1 'polypeptide(L)'
;MRTFLRSLALAAVLLAAWGLIEPWLRHAVYAMRLAALPAPSALAMPVSGVRSRALRDTWHASRSEGRRHEGIDIFARRGTAVRAATEGIVLRVGSNRLGGQVVWVLGPGGQRHYYAHLDGFSDVAPGMRVEVGRVLGYVGNTGNARTTPPHLHYGVYGAGGPVNPYPLLREASR
;
A
#
# COMPACT_ATOMS: atom_id res chain seq x y z
N MET A 1 23.91 -48.89 4.41
CA MET A 1 22.59 -48.63 3.77
C MET A 1 21.58 -47.89 4.66
N ARG A 2 21.30 -48.33 5.91
CA ARG A 2 20.31 -47.66 6.81
C ARG A 2 20.69 -46.22 7.22
N THR A 3 21.97 -45.91 7.42
CA THR A 3 22.46 -44.56 7.74
C THR A 3 22.26 -43.60 6.57
N PHE A 4 22.62 -44.03 5.37
CA PHE A 4 22.41 -43.28 4.12
C PHE A 4 20.93 -42.93 3.88
N LEU A 5 20.02 -43.91 4.06
CA LEU A 5 18.58 -43.68 3.92
C LEU A 5 18.02 -42.70 4.97
N ARG A 6 18.53 -42.73 6.21
CA ARG A 6 18.16 -41.76 7.26
C ARG A 6 18.64 -40.35 6.94
N SER A 7 19.86 -40.20 6.44
CA SER A 7 20.41 -38.91 6.02
C SER A 7 19.62 -38.30 4.86
N LEU A 8 19.20 -39.12 3.88
CA LEU A 8 18.38 -38.66 2.76
C LEU A 8 16.98 -38.21 3.21
N ALA A 9 16.35 -38.95 4.12
CA ALA A 9 15.05 -38.57 4.69
C ALA A 9 15.14 -37.27 5.50
N LEU A 10 16.18 -37.09 6.32
CA LEU A 10 16.42 -35.85 7.06
C LEU A 10 16.63 -34.66 6.12
N ALA A 11 17.43 -34.83 5.06
CA ALA A 11 17.64 -33.78 4.07
C ALA A 11 16.33 -33.37 3.37
N ALA A 12 15.47 -34.34 3.03
CA ALA A 12 14.16 -34.05 2.44
C ALA A 12 13.24 -33.27 3.41
N VAL A 13 13.22 -33.62 4.69
CA VAL A 13 12.47 -32.89 5.73
C VAL A 13 12.98 -31.46 5.89
N LEU A 14 14.30 -31.27 5.91
CA LEU A 14 14.90 -29.93 6.03
C LEU A 14 14.62 -29.06 4.80
N LEU A 15 14.67 -29.63 3.59
CA LEU A 15 14.32 -28.90 2.36
C LEU A 15 12.83 -28.53 2.32
N ALA A 16 11.94 -29.42 2.75
CA ALA A 16 10.52 -29.13 2.87
C ALA A 16 10.24 -28.04 3.91
N ALA A 17 10.86 -28.13 5.09
CA ALA A 17 10.77 -27.11 6.14
C ALA A 17 11.31 -25.76 5.64
N TRP A 18 12.42 -25.75 4.91
CA TRP A 18 12.96 -24.55 4.30
C TRP A 18 11.98 -23.93 3.30
N GLY A 19 11.40 -24.72 2.39
CA GLY A 19 10.40 -24.23 1.43
C GLY A 19 9.16 -23.61 2.09
N LEU A 20 8.78 -24.07 3.28
CA LEU A 20 7.66 -23.49 4.05
C LEU A 20 8.04 -22.18 4.77
N ILE A 21 9.28 -22.06 5.26
CA ILE A 21 9.74 -20.95 6.10
C ILE A 21 10.30 -19.79 5.25
N GLU A 22 11.00 -20.11 4.17
CA GLU A 22 11.74 -19.17 3.34
C GLU A 22 10.88 -17.99 2.83
N PRO A 23 9.61 -18.16 2.37
CA PRO A 23 8.71 -17.06 2.02
C PRO A 23 8.53 -16.04 3.15
N TRP A 24 8.25 -16.52 4.36
CA TRP A 24 8.05 -15.69 5.54
C TRP A 24 9.32 -14.93 5.92
N LEU A 25 10.48 -15.59 5.86
CA LEU A 25 11.77 -14.93 6.12
C LEU A 25 12.04 -13.84 5.09
N ARG A 26 11.80 -14.08 3.79
CA ARG A 26 11.98 -13.06 2.75
C ARG A 26 11.07 -11.86 2.94
N HIS A 27 9.84 -12.06 3.43
CA HIS A 27 8.94 -10.96 3.76
C HIS A 27 9.41 -10.19 4.99
N ALA A 28 9.80 -10.89 6.07
CA ALA A 28 10.28 -10.28 7.30
C ALA A 28 11.56 -9.45 7.07
N VAL A 29 12.54 -10.02 6.36
CA VAL A 29 13.79 -9.32 6.01
C VAL A 29 13.51 -8.09 5.15
N TYR A 30 12.60 -8.19 4.18
CA TYR A 30 12.24 -7.05 3.34
C TYR A 30 11.49 -5.97 4.12
N ALA A 31 10.56 -6.34 5.01
CA ALA A 31 9.88 -5.39 5.89
C ALA A 31 10.87 -4.68 6.83
N MET A 32 11.84 -5.40 7.39
CA MET A 32 12.92 -4.81 8.20
C MET A 32 13.78 -3.85 7.38
N ARG A 33 14.14 -4.21 6.14
CA ARG A 33 14.83 -3.28 5.21
C ARG A 33 14.02 -2.01 5.01
N LEU A 34 12.74 -2.12 4.69
CA LEU A 34 11.87 -0.95 4.48
C LEU A 34 11.79 -0.07 5.73
N ALA A 35 11.69 -0.66 6.92
CA ALA A 35 11.69 0.08 8.17
C ALA A 35 13.00 0.83 8.45
N ALA A 36 14.14 0.29 8.00
CA ALA A 36 15.46 0.89 8.18
C ALA A 36 15.81 1.97 7.14
N LEU A 37 15.13 1.99 5.99
CA LEU A 37 15.29 3.06 5.00
C LEU A 37 14.74 4.38 5.53
N PRO A 38 15.27 5.54 5.10
CA PRO A 38 14.66 6.82 5.42
C PRO A 38 13.25 6.93 4.83
N ALA A 39 12.38 7.68 5.50
CA ALA A 39 11.08 8.04 4.94
C ALA A 39 11.27 8.87 3.65
N PRO A 40 10.51 8.62 2.58
CA PRO A 40 10.66 9.38 1.34
C PRO A 40 10.28 10.85 1.53
N SER A 41 11.07 11.78 0.96
CA SER A 41 10.71 13.19 0.86
C SER A 41 9.74 13.47 -0.30
N ALA A 42 9.65 12.56 -1.27
CA ALA A 42 8.76 12.66 -2.42
C ALA A 42 8.12 11.29 -2.73
N LEU A 43 6.89 11.32 -3.24
CA LEU A 43 6.11 10.12 -3.59
C LEU A 43 5.58 10.20 -5.01
N ALA A 44 5.59 9.07 -5.72
CA ALA A 44 5.03 9.00 -7.06
C ALA A 44 3.50 9.19 -7.02
N MET A 45 2.94 9.79 -8.06
CA MET A 45 1.49 9.99 -8.18
C MET A 45 0.76 8.63 -8.21
N PRO A 46 -0.14 8.34 -7.25
CA PRO A 46 -0.80 7.04 -7.17
C PRO A 46 -1.98 6.90 -8.13
N VAL A 47 -2.41 7.95 -8.84
CA VAL A 47 -3.53 7.87 -9.79
C VAL A 47 -3.05 8.18 -11.21
N SER A 48 -3.27 7.23 -12.12
CA SER A 48 -2.82 7.36 -13.51
C SER A 48 -3.43 8.56 -14.21
N GLY A 49 -2.61 9.35 -14.89
CA GLY A 49 -3.07 10.52 -15.67
C GLY A 49 -3.36 11.78 -14.85
N VAL A 50 -3.32 11.72 -13.51
CA VAL A 50 -3.43 12.91 -12.67
C VAL A 50 -2.07 13.60 -12.56
N ARG A 51 -2.05 14.93 -12.73
CA ARG A 51 -0.83 15.74 -12.57
C ARG A 51 -0.77 16.28 -11.14
N SER A 52 0.43 16.34 -10.56
CA SER A 52 0.66 16.93 -9.22
C SER A 52 0.05 18.33 -9.07
N ARG A 53 0.12 19.14 -10.13
CA ARG A 53 -0.46 20.49 -10.17
C ARG A 53 -1.99 20.54 -10.04
N ALA A 54 -2.68 19.43 -10.30
CA ALA A 54 -4.13 19.32 -10.19
C ALA A 54 -4.59 18.90 -8.78
N LEU A 55 -3.65 18.53 -7.89
CA LEU A 55 -3.97 18.21 -6.51
C LEU A 55 -4.45 19.45 -5.76
N ARG A 56 -5.38 19.24 -4.83
CA ARG A 56 -5.79 20.22 -3.83
C ARG A 56 -5.38 19.69 -2.47
N ASP A 57 -4.88 20.57 -1.60
CA ASP A 57 -4.63 20.18 -0.22
C ASP A 57 -5.97 20.03 0.49
N THR A 58 -6.30 18.78 0.83
CA THR A 58 -7.52 18.43 1.56
C THR A 58 -7.20 18.01 3.00
N TRP A 59 -5.95 18.18 3.46
CA TRP A 59 -5.54 17.81 4.81
C TRP A 59 -6.38 18.54 5.86
N HIS A 60 -6.82 17.81 6.88
CA HIS A 60 -7.72 18.29 7.93
C HIS A 60 -9.07 18.86 7.46
N ALA A 61 -9.44 18.73 6.18
CA ALA A 61 -10.79 19.04 5.73
C ALA A 61 -11.83 18.25 6.55
N SER A 62 -12.99 18.86 6.76
CA SER A 62 -14.07 18.25 7.54
C SER A 62 -14.51 16.91 6.92
N ARG A 63 -14.65 15.88 7.75
CA ARG A 63 -15.24 14.58 7.37
C ARG A 63 -16.50 14.31 8.18
N SER A 64 -17.28 13.33 7.72
CA SER A 64 -18.44 12.83 8.47
C SER A 64 -18.05 12.41 9.89
N GLU A 65 -18.96 12.57 10.84
CA GLU A 65 -18.79 12.19 12.25
C GLU A 65 -17.68 13.00 12.98
N GLY A 66 -17.40 14.24 12.58
CA GLY A 66 -16.44 15.13 13.27
C GLY A 66 -14.97 14.76 13.08
N ARG A 67 -14.67 13.82 12.17
CA ARG A 67 -13.31 13.36 11.88
C ARG A 67 -12.53 14.41 11.10
N ARG A 68 -11.21 14.43 11.30
CA ARG A 68 -10.26 15.18 10.46
C ARG A 68 -9.85 14.31 9.28
N HIS A 69 -9.64 14.93 8.13
CA HIS A 69 -9.12 14.24 6.95
C HIS A 69 -7.60 14.01 7.09
N GLU A 70 -7.21 12.77 7.41
CA GLU A 70 -5.81 12.32 7.55
C GLU A 70 -5.26 11.72 6.25
N GLY A 71 -5.45 12.44 5.14
CA GLY A 71 -4.99 12.02 3.82
C GLY A 71 -5.30 13.07 2.76
N ILE A 72 -5.25 12.64 1.50
CA ILE A 72 -5.61 13.42 0.33
C ILE A 72 -6.61 12.68 -0.54
N ASP A 73 -7.60 13.40 -1.06
CA ASP A 73 -8.54 12.87 -2.05
C ASP A 73 -8.11 13.26 -3.47
N ILE A 74 -7.85 12.26 -4.30
CA ILE A 74 -7.36 12.42 -5.67
C ILE A 74 -8.46 11.99 -6.64
N PHE A 75 -9.18 12.97 -7.19
CA PHE A 75 -10.32 12.75 -8.08
C PHE A 75 -9.88 12.29 -9.47
N ALA A 76 -10.53 11.24 -9.97
CA ALA A 76 -10.35 10.74 -11.33
C ALA A 76 -11.60 9.93 -11.75
N ARG A 77 -11.68 9.56 -13.03
CA ARG A 77 -12.78 8.70 -13.51
C ARG A 77 -12.77 7.36 -12.78
N ARG A 78 -13.94 6.81 -12.44
CA ARG A 78 -14.06 5.43 -11.94
C ARG A 78 -13.35 4.46 -12.90
N GLY A 79 -12.65 3.47 -12.37
CA GLY A 79 -11.87 2.52 -13.16
C GLY A 79 -10.45 3.01 -13.50
N THR A 80 -10.09 4.27 -13.20
CA THR A 80 -8.71 4.75 -13.41
C THR A 80 -7.75 3.95 -12.53
N ALA A 81 -6.62 3.51 -13.09
CA ALA A 81 -5.66 2.69 -12.37
C ALA A 81 -5.02 3.45 -11.19
N VAL A 82 -5.13 2.85 -10.00
CA VAL A 82 -4.44 3.24 -8.77
C VAL A 82 -3.16 2.42 -8.66
N ARG A 83 -2.04 3.11 -8.45
CA ARG A 83 -0.68 2.56 -8.46
C ARG A 83 0.01 2.79 -7.13
N ALA A 84 0.95 1.91 -6.80
CA ALA A 84 1.81 2.09 -5.64
C ALA A 84 2.65 3.37 -5.78
N ALA A 85 2.53 4.26 -4.80
CA ALA A 85 3.27 5.53 -4.76
C ALA A 85 4.74 5.37 -4.36
N THR A 86 5.10 4.21 -3.81
CA THR A 86 6.42 3.86 -3.28
C THR A 86 6.70 2.37 -3.53
N GLU A 87 7.97 1.95 -3.45
CA GLU A 87 8.27 0.53 -3.23
C GLU A 87 7.70 0.07 -1.89
N GLY A 88 7.36 -1.22 -1.79
CA GLY A 88 6.84 -1.74 -0.53
C GLY A 88 6.38 -3.18 -0.56
N ILE A 89 5.76 -3.59 0.54
CA ILE A 89 5.09 -4.89 0.69
C ILE A 89 3.62 -4.67 1.04
N VAL A 90 2.73 -5.37 0.36
CA VAL A 90 1.30 -5.31 0.62
C VAL A 90 1.01 -5.92 1.99
N LEU A 91 0.47 -5.12 2.90
CA LEU A 91 0.06 -5.57 4.23
C LEU A 91 -1.35 -6.16 4.22
N ARG A 92 -2.25 -5.56 3.43
CA ARG A 92 -3.67 -5.94 3.41
C ARG A 92 -4.31 -5.58 2.09
N VAL A 93 -5.19 -6.46 1.63
CA VAL A 93 -6.17 -6.22 0.57
C VAL A 93 -7.53 -6.63 1.16
N GLY A 94 -8.55 -5.80 1.04
CA GLY A 94 -9.88 -6.14 1.56
C GLY A 94 -10.77 -4.93 1.75
N SER A 95 -11.79 -5.05 2.62
CA SER A 95 -12.73 -3.96 2.85
C SER A 95 -12.90 -3.56 4.31
N ASN A 96 -13.37 -2.33 4.54
CA ASN A 96 -13.84 -1.85 5.84
C ASN A 96 -14.96 -0.81 5.66
N ARG A 97 -15.66 -0.46 6.76
CA ARG A 97 -16.82 0.44 6.74
C ARG A 97 -16.51 1.83 6.15
N LEU A 98 -15.38 2.41 6.52
CA LEU A 98 -15.04 3.79 6.15
C LEU A 98 -14.40 3.84 4.76
N GLY A 99 -13.28 3.15 4.56
CA GLY A 99 -12.53 3.15 3.31
C GLY A 99 -13.14 2.32 2.19
N GLY A 100 -14.17 1.51 2.44
CA GLY A 100 -14.70 0.61 1.42
C GLY A 100 -13.67 -0.44 1.07
N GLN A 101 -13.38 -0.62 -0.21
CA GLN A 101 -12.28 -1.47 -0.68
C GLN A 101 -10.96 -0.74 -0.54
N VAL A 102 -9.98 -1.40 0.09
CA VAL A 102 -8.72 -0.81 0.50
C VAL A 102 -7.52 -1.72 0.25
N VAL A 103 -6.38 -1.08 -0.01
CA VAL A 103 -5.05 -1.72 0.00
C VAL A 103 -4.16 -0.97 0.98
N TRP A 104 -3.40 -1.71 1.79
CA TRP A 104 -2.35 -1.17 2.65
C TRP A 104 -0.99 -1.66 2.16
N VAL A 105 -0.01 -0.76 2.07
CA VAL A 105 1.38 -1.06 1.69
C VAL A 105 2.32 -0.53 2.76
N LEU A 106 3.26 -1.34 3.23
CA LEU A 106 4.40 -0.89 4.04
C LEU A 106 5.51 -0.45 3.08
N GLY A 107 5.99 0.78 3.22
CA GLY A 107 7.09 1.35 2.45
C GLY A 107 8.28 1.78 3.31
N PRO A 108 9.26 2.48 2.71
CA PRO A 108 10.44 3.03 3.39
C PRO A 108 10.10 3.89 4.61
N GLY A 109 10.99 3.95 5.61
CA GLY A 109 10.75 4.63 6.89
C GLY A 109 9.69 3.97 7.75
N GLY A 110 9.31 2.74 7.43
CA GLY A 110 8.20 2.03 8.09
C GLY A 110 6.84 2.69 7.85
N GLN A 111 6.72 3.53 6.81
CA GLN A 111 5.47 4.22 6.51
C GLN A 111 4.43 3.25 5.98
N ARG A 112 3.19 3.39 6.48
CA ARG A 112 2.04 2.64 6.00
C ARG A 112 1.25 3.53 5.06
N HIS A 113 1.08 3.07 3.83
CA HIS A 113 0.38 3.75 2.75
C HIS A 113 -1.00 3.14 2.59
N TYR A 114 -2.03 3.98 2.65
CA TYR A 114 -3.43 3.57 2.61
C TYR A 114 -4.07 4.03 1.32
N TYR A 115 -4.64 3.10 0.56
CA TYR A 115 -5.35 3.34 -0.70
C TYR A 115 -6.79 2.92 -0.49
N ALA A 116 -7.74 3.85 -0.54
CA ALA A 116 -9.14 3.59 -0.20
C ALA A 116 -10.14 4.08 -1.26
N HIS A 117 -11.39 3.69 -1.05
CA HIS A 117 -12.54 3.92 -1.93
C HIS A 117 -12.43 3.21 -3.28
N LEU A 118 -11.64 2.14 -3.36
CA LEU A 118 -11.39 1.44 -4.62
C LEU A 118 -12.69 0.81 -5.18
N ASP A 119 -12.76 0.69 -6.50
CA ASP A 119 -13.86 0.00 -7.21
C ASP A 119 -13.59 -1.51 -7.36
N GLY A 120 -12.31 -1.88 -7.32
CA GLY A 120 -11.83 -3.25 -7.31
C GLY A 120 -10.32 -3.30 -7.18
N PHE A 121 -9.78 -4.50 -7.02
CA PHE A 121 -8.36 -4.77 -6.89
C PHE A 121 -7.77 -5.25 -8.21
N SER A 122 -6.47 -5.03 -8.41
CA SER A 122 -5.70 -5.76 -9.41
C SER A 122 -5.26 -7.11 -8.83
N ASP A 123 -4.37 -7.82 -9.54
CA ASP A 123 -3.69 -9.01 -9.03
C ASP A 123 -2.64 -8.62 -7.97
N VAL A 124 -3.15 -8.30 -6.76
CA VAL A 124 -2.37 -7.97 -5.57
C VAL A 124 -2.88 -8.74 -4.36
N ALA A 125 -1.96 -9.20 -3.53
CA ALA A 125 -2.25 -10.00 -2.35
C ALA A 125 -1.33 -9.62 -1.19
N PRO A 126 -1.74 -9.83 0.08
CA PRO A 126 -0.86 -9.66 1.24
C PRO A 126 0.46 -10.43 1.09
N GLY A 127 1.56 -9.82 1.50
CA GLY A 127 2.92 -10.34 1.35
C GLY A 127 3.57 -10.04 -0.01
N MET A 128 2.80 -9.65 -1.03
CA MET A 128 3.35 -9.29 -2.34
C MET A 128 4.24 -8.05 -2.23
N ARG A 129 5.46 -8.14 -2.78
CA ARG A 129 6.32 -6.97 -2.98
C ARG A 129 5.81 -6.17 -4.18
N VAL A 130 5.83 -4.85 -4.06
CA VAL A 130 5.38 -3.92 -5.10
C VAL A 130 6.46 -2.88 -5.35
N GLU A 131 6.70 -2.62 -6.62
CA GLU A 131 7.52 -1.49 -7.07
C GLU A 131 6.64 -0.25 -7.27
N VAL A 132 7.27 0.92 -7.30
CA VAL A 132 6.61 2.17 -7.67
C VAL A 132 5.88 1.99 -9.01
N GLY A 133 4.61 2.38 -9.08
CA GLY A 133 3.83 2.28 -10.30
C GLY A 133 3.09 0.95 -10.51
N ARG A 134 3.34 -0.09 -9.70
CA ARG A 134 2.54 -1.34 -9.72
C ARG A 134 1.07 -1.01 -9.48
N VAL A 135 0.18 -1.48 -10.35
CA VAL A 135 -1.27 -1.29 -10.19
C VAL A 135 -1.74 -2.08 -8.98
N LEU A 136 -2.44 -1.43 -8.06
CA LEU A 136 -3.03 -2.01 -6.83
C LEU A 136 -4.54 -2.21 -6.94
N GLY A 137 -5.19 -1.45 -7.81
CA GLY A 137 -6.63 -1.46 -7.99
C GLY A 137 -7.08 -0.28 -8.82
N TYR A 138 -8.35 0.09 -8.66
CA TYR A 138 -8.98 1.07 -9.53
C TYR A 138 -9.80 2.09 -8.72
N VAL A 139 -9.77 3.35 -9.17
CA VAL A 139 -10.52 4.45 -8.56
C VAL A 139 -12.01 4.10 -8.53
N GLY A 140 -12.63 4.29 -7.37
CA GLY A 140 -14.05 4.07 -7.15
C GLY A 140 -14.65 5.10 -6.21
N ASN A 141 -15.69 4.70 -5.50
CA ASN A 141 -16.28 5.47 -4.41
C ASN A 141 -16.86 4.56 -3.31
N THR A 142 -16.24 3.40 -3.06
CA THR A 142 -16.78 2.45 -2.07
C THR A 142 -16.62 2.94 -0.62
N GLY A 143 -17.34 2.31 0.32
CA GLY A 143 -17.31 2.71 1.73
C GLY A 143 -18.18 3.94 1.99
N ASN A 144 -17.69 4.87 2.81
CA ASN A 144 -18.41 6.10 3.12
C ASN A 144 -18.39 7.14 1.98
N ALA A 145 -17.59 6.93 0.93
CA ALA A 145 -17.51 7.80 -0.24
C ALA A 145 -18.64 7.56 -1.27
N ARG A 146 -19.57 6.62 -1.02
CA ARG A 146 -20.57 6.14 -2.00
C ARG A 146 -21.42 7.24 -2.64
N THR A 147 -21.63 8.36 -1.94
CA THR A 147 -22.44 9.50 -2.39
C THR A 147 -21.60 10.67 -2.91
N THR A 148 -20.30 10.47 -3.11
CA THR A 148 -19.35 11.49 -3.59
C THR A 148 -18.82 11.14 -4.99
N PRO A 149 -18.27 12.11 -5.75
CA PRO A 149 -17.58 11.83 -7.01
C PRO A 149 -16.43 10.83 -6.81
N PRO A 150 -16.17 9.92 -7.77
CA PRO A 150 -15.09 8.95 -7.66
C PRO A 150 -13.72 9.58 -7.41
N HIS A 151 -12.99 9.00 -6.45
CA HIS A 151 -11.66 9.45 -6.06
C HIS A 151 -10.90 8.34 -5.36
N LEU A 152 -9.57 8.46 -5.34
CA LEU A 152 -8.73 7.73 -4.41
C LEU A 152 -8.61 8.56 -3.13
N HIS A 153 -8.91 7.97 -1.97
CA HIS A 153 -8.40 8.49 -0.71
C HIS A 153 -7.03 7.86 -0.45
N TYR A 154 -6.00 8.70 -0.33
CA TYR A 154 -4.62 8.29 -0.10
C TYR A 154 -4.10 8.82 1.23
N GLY A 155 -3.64 7.93 2.10
CA GLY A 155 -3.09 8.26 3.42
C GLY A 155 -1.67 7.74 3.61
N VAL A 156 -0.88 8.43 4.43
CA VAL A 156 0.46 8.03 4.83
C VAL A 156 0.55 8.08 6.36
N TYR A 157 1.00 7.00 6.98
CA TYR A 157 1.08 6.86 8.43
C TYR A 157 2.48 6.42 8.85
N GLY A 158 3.23 7.31 9.47
CA GLY A 158 4.56 7.04 10.02
C GLY A 158 4.51 6.64 11.50
N ALA A 159 5.69 6.58 12.13
CA ALA A 159 5.82 6.29 13.57
C ALA A 159 5.15 7.36 14.46
N GLY A 160 5.22 8.63 14.06
CA GLY A 160 4.59 9.76 14.78
C GLY A 160 3.11 9.98 14.47
N GLY A 161 2.48 9.09 13.69
CA GLY A 161 1.08 9.22 13.28
C GLY A 161 0.90 9.60 11.80
N PRO A 162 -0.26 10.18 11.45
CA PRO A 162 -0.59 10.59 10.08
C PRO A 162 0.36 11.66 9.54
N VAL A 163 0.78 11.51 8.29
CA VAL A 163 1.64 12.46 7.56
C VAL A 163 0.86 13.03 6.39
N ASN A 164 0.90 14.35 6.19
CA ASN A 164 0.23 14.99 5.06
C ASN A 164 0.85 14.52 3.73
N PRO A 165 0.11 13.77 2.87
CA PRO A 165 0.67 13.28 1.61
C PRO A 165 0.78 14.37 0.54
N TYR A 166 0.06 15.49 0.68
CA TYR A 166 0.02 16.56 -0.33
C TYR A 166 1.42 17.10 -0.68
N PRO A 167 2.26 17.56 0.27
CA PRO A 167 3.61 18.03 -0.06
C PRO A 167 4.46 16.94 -0.75
N LEU A 168 4.41 15.70 -0.26
CA LEU A 168 5.17 14.57 -0.82
C LEU A 168 4.83 14.29 -2.29
N LEU A 169 3.55 14.42 -2.66
CA LEU A 169 3.07 14.23 -4.03
C LEU A 169 3.30 15.46 -4.94
N ARG A 170 3.46 16.65 -4.35
CA ARG A 170 3.79 17.88 -5.07
C ARG A 170 5.27 17.95 -5.41
N GLU A 171 6.14 17.49 -4.52
CA GLU A 171 7.59 17.57 -4.68
C GLU A 171 8.13 16.61 -5.75
N ALA A 172 7.49 15.45 -5.96
CA ALA A 172 7.87 14.48 -7.00
C ALA A 172 7.73 14.99 -8.46
N SER A 173 7.34 16.25 -8.65
CA SER A 173 7.18 16.88 -9.96
C SER A 173 8.14 18.04 -10.21
N ARG A 174 9.12 18.23 -9.33
CA ARG A 174 10.32 19.04 -9.56
C ARG A 174 11.43 18.16 -10.07
#